data_AF-H6RXC0-F1
#
_entry.id   AF-H6RXC0-F1
#
_cell.length_a   1.000
_cell.length_b   1.000
_cell.length_c   1.000
_cell.angle_alpha   90.00
_cell.angle_beta   90.00
_cell.angle_gamma   90.00
#
_symmetry.space_group_name_H-M   'P 1'
#
loop_
_entity.id
_entity.type
_entity.pdbx_description
1 polymer ?
#
loop_
_entity_poly.entity_id
_entity_poly.type
_entity_poly.pdbx_seq_one_letter_code
_entity_poly.pdbx_strand_id
1 'polypeptide(L)'
;MPTRSARHRPRHRAGGPLGATLGSRRGQLLLVAALVAVLAAAAVALVAGPEQGDRSSAQGGPPTGGAGTPTAGTTTAPDSAPATNTVPGTGITSLLDWADGELPPGTQLRAEGDVRDDLLAAGAPDDLVATDRPTGPDGLVLTVSDGSAGPGGRVVARFDGLVLSDPSPGTPTVEHLERRRALAEAMLANPTMRAPEQAAAVLRSADVDMRLLSLLAVLTAREGLGVAAFPRAAGAEGPARTVLLDAVGSAPVGAGEAATAELRTWLEAQLPPFAPDRVEVTEEGVLLSYRYASDPDALVAEAAP
;
A
#
# COMPACT_ATOMS: atom_id res chain seq x y z
N MET A 1 -67.80 -2.33 -31.06
CA MET A 1 -67.16 -1.83 -29.82
C MET A 1 -65.68 -1.64 -30.08
N PRO A 2 -65.15 -0.41 -30.11
CA PRO A 2 -63.71 -0.17 -30.29
C PRO A 2 -63.01 0.01 -28.94
N THR A 3 -61.93 -0.74 -28.71
CA THR A 3 -61.10 -0.66 -27.51
C THR A 3 -60.05 0.44 -27.67
N ARG A 4 -59.99 1.35 -26.67
CA ARG A 4 -59.01 2.44 -26.56
C ARG A 4 -57.64 1.89 -26.16
N SER A 5 -56.65 1.98 -27.03
CA SER A 5 -55.23 1.80 -26.67
C SER A 5 -54.67 3.09 -26.05
N ALA A 6 -54.28 3.03 -24.79
CA ALA A 6 -53.57 4.11 -24.10
C ALA A 6 -52.10 4.14 -24.56
N ARG A 7 -51.68 5.27 -25.17
CA ARG A 7 -50.28 5.53 -25.52
C ARG A 7 -49.54 6.01 -24.28
N HIS A 8 -48.63 5.20 -23.75
CA HIS A 8 -47.63 5.63 -22.77
C HIS A 8 -46.60 6.53 -23.46
N ARG A 9 -46.52 7.80 -23.04
CA ARG A 9 -45.41 8.71 -23.36
C ARG A 9 -44.25 8.43 -22.38
N PRO A 10 -43.02 8.26 -22.86
CA PRO A 10 -41.85 8.23 -22.00
C PRO A 10 -41.55 9.64 -21.49
N ARG A 11 -41.47 9.79 -20.16
CA ARG A 11 -40.97 11.00 -19.50
C ARG A 11 -39.46 10.99 -19.60
N HIS A 12 -38.91 11.87 -20.43
CA HIS A 12 -37.49 12.23 -20.40
C HIS A 12 -37.16 12.86 -19.04
N ARG A 13 -36.35 12.15 -18.25
CA ARG A 13 -35.72 12.66 -17.04
C ARG A 13 -34.53 13.50 -17.47
N ALA A 14 -34.57 14.80 -17.17
CA ALA A 14 -33.46 15.72 -17.41
C ALA A 14 -32.25 15.29 -16.56
N GLY A 15 -31.19 14.82 -17.23
CA GLY A 15 -29.88 14.63 -16.61
C GLY A 15 -29.23 16.00 -16.39
N GLY A 16 -28.79 16.24 -15.16
CA GLY A 16 -28.11 17.47 -14.77
C GLY A 16 -26.71 17.60 -15.42
N PRO A 17 -26.20 18.83 -15.59
CA PRO A 17 -25.00 19.14 -16.39
C PRO A 17 -23.64 18.73 -15.76
N LEU A 18 -23.62 17.97 -14.66
CA LEU A 18 -22.38 17.65 -13.95
C LEU A 18 -21.81 16.25 -14.28
N GLY A 19 -22.49 15.43 -15.08
CA GLY A 19 -22.05 14.07 -15.40
C GLY A 19 -21.20 13.90 -16.68
N ALA A 20 -20.94 14.97 -17.44
CA ALA A 20 -20.43 14.84 -18.81
C ALA A 20 -18.93 15.08 -18.99
N THR A 21 -18.19 15.50 -17.95
CA THR A 21 -16.79 15.96 -18.11
C THR A 21 -15.72 14.94 -17.74
N LEU A 22 -16.07 13.84 -17.05
CA LEU A 22 -15.08 12.85 -16.59
C LEU A 22 -14.78 11.72 -17.59
N GLY A 23 -15.46 11.67 -18.75
CA GLY A 23 -15.25 10.63 -19.77
C GLY A 23 -14.40 11.03 -20.98
N SER A 24 -13.84 12.25 -21.02
CA SER A 24 -13.12 12.73 -22.22
C SER A 24 -11.61 12.53 -22.09
N ARG A 25 -10.96 12.06 -23.16
CA ARG A 25 -9.48 11.95 -23.30
C ARG A 25 -8.72 13.24 -22.94
N ARG A 26 -9.40 14.39 -22.88
CA ARG A 26 -8.83 15.66 -22.41
C ARG A 26 -8.59 15.70 -20.90
N GLY A 27 -9.39 14.98 -20.10
CA GLY A 27 -9.19 14.86 -18.65
C GLY A 27 -7.91 14.09 -18.30
N GLN A 28 -7.62 13.01 -19.04
CA GLN A 28 -6.36 12.27 -18.91
C GLN A 28 -5.13 13.11 -19.28
N LEU A 29 -5.20 13.92 -20.35
CA LEU A 29 -4.10 14.80 -20.75
C LEU A 29 -3.82 15.91 -19.72
N LEU A 30 -4.84 16.40 -19.02
CA LEU A 30 -4.67 17.40 -17.96
C LEU A 30 -3.99 16.83 -16.72
N LEU A 31 -4.26 15.56 -16.39
CA LEU A 31 -3.67 14.87 -15.24
C LEU A 31 -2.17 14.58 -15.47
N VAL A 32 -1.81 14.13 -16.67
CA VAL A 32 -0.41 13.93 -17.07
C VAL A 32 0.35 15.25 -17.12
N ALA A 33 -0.26 16.32 -17.65
CA ALA A 33 0.38 17.64 -17.69
C ALA A 33 0.61 18.22 -16.28
N ALA A 34 -0.33 18.03 -15.35
CA ALA A 34 -0.17 18.47 -13.97
C ALA A 34 0.96 17.69 -13.25
N LEU A 35 1.05 16.37 -13.46
CA LEU A 35 2.12 15.54 -12.89
C LEU A 35 3.50 15.95 -13.42
N VAL A 36 3.63 16.18 -14.73
CA VAL A 36 4.88 16.66 -15.35
C VAL A 36 5.24 18.05 -14.85
N ALA A 37 4.27 18.95 -14.64
CA ALA A 37 4.53 20.29 -14.10
C ALA A 37 5.02 20.26 -12.64
N VAL A 38 4.45 19.39 -11.80
CA VAL A 38 4.89 19.22 -10.40
C VAL A 38 6.31 18.61 -10.36
N LEU A 39 6.59 17.60 -11.18
CA LEU A 39 7.92 17.01 -11.30
C LEU A 39 8.97 18.01 -11.81
N ALA A 40 8.60 18.86 -12.79
CA ALA A 40 9.48 19.92 -13.27
C ALA A 40 9.74 21.00 -12.23
N ALA A 41 8.73 21.40 -11.44
CA ALA A 41 8.90 22.40 -10.37
C ALA A 41 9.79 21.88 -9.24
N ALA A 42 9.65 20.61 -8.85
CA ALA A 42 10.52 19.98 -7.86
C ALA A 42 11.97 19.88 -8.35
N ALA A 43 12.18 19.54 -9.62
CA ALA A 43 13.52 19.51 -10.22
C ALA A 43 14.17 20.92 -10.28
N VAL A 44 13.39 21.97 -10.56
CA VAL A 44 13.88 23.36 -10.53
C VAL A 44 14.24 23.80 -9.11
N ALA A 45 13.47 23.43 -8.09
CA ALA A 45 13.79 23.75 -6.70
C ALA A 45 15.04 23.03 -6.17
N LEU A 46 15.38 21.86 -6.72
CA LEU A 46 16.62 21.14 -6.41
C LEU A 46 17.86 21.74 -7.10
N VAL A 47 17.69 22.32 -8.30
CA VAL A 47 18.79 22.98 -9.04
C VAL A 47 19.01 24.42 -8.59
N ALA A 48 17.93 25.14 -8.26
CA ALA A 48 17.97 26.45 -7.62
C ALA A 48 18.03 26.27 -6.09
N GLY A 49 19.12 25.70 -5.61
CA GLY A 49 19.41 25.62 -4.17
C GLY A 49 19.26 27.01 -3.52
N PRO A 50 18.85 27.08 -2.24
CA PRO A 50 18.68 28.36 -1.56
C PRO A 50 20.02 29.09 -1.61
N GLU A 51 20.04 30.29 -2.18
CA GLU A 51 21.18 31.20 -2.07
C GLU A 51 21.46 31.40 -0.58
N GLN A 52 22.49 30.71 -0.11
CA GLN A 52 23.00 30.76 1.23
C GLN A 52 23.54 32.18 1.44
N GLY A 53 22.67 33.05 1.95
CA GLY A 53 23.00 34.42 2.30
C GLY A 53 24.27 34.47 3.12
N ASP A 54 25.28 35.06 2.49
CA ASP A 54 26.61 35.35 2.94
C ASP A 54 26.59 35.96 4.36
N ARG A 55 27.00 35.20 5.39
CA ARG A 55 27.33 35.73 6.71
C ARG A 55 28.81 35.57 6.97
N SER A 56 29.47 36.66 6.65
CA SER A 56 30.86 36.99 6.91
C SER A 56 31.28 36.78 8.38
N SER A 57 32.37 36.04 8.55
CA SER A 57 33.57 36.36 9.32
C SER A 57 33.43 36.80 10.79
N ALA A 58 33.73 35.88 11.72
CA ALA A 58 34.40 36.23 12.97
C ALA A 58 35.40 35.13 13.38
N GLN A 59 36.65 35.56 13.41
CA GLN A 59 37.91 34.88 13.62
C GLN A 59 38.19 34.66 15.12
N GLY A 60 38.77 33.51 15.50
CA GLY A 60 39.53 33.39 16.74
C GLY A 60 39.57 32.03 17.44
N GLY A 61 40.75 31.37 17.39
CA GLY A 61 41.28 30.59 18.51
C GLY A 61 41.54 29.08 18.26
N PRO A 62 42.80 28.60 18.35
CA PRO A 62 43.11 27.19 18.54
C PRO A 62 43.16 26.84 20.05
N PRO A 63 42.75 25.61 20.45
CA PRO A 63 43.75 24.72 21.03
C PRO A 63 43.60 23.23 20.69
N THR A 64 44.76 22.62 20.46
CA THR A 64 45.29 21.38 21.06
C THR A 64 44.33 20.34 21.69
N GLY A 65 44.45 19.10 21.22
CA GLY A 65 44.59 17.93 22.10
C GLY A 65 43.48 16.88 22.03
N GLY A 66 43.87 15.62 21.80
CA GLY A 66 43.06 14.46 22.17
C GLY A 66 42.99 13.35 21.12
N ALA A 67 44.08 12.59 20.96
CA ALA A 67 44.02 11.27 20.33
C ALA A 67 43.30 10.30 21.29
N GLY A 68 42.04 9.97 21.00
CA GLY A 68 41.27 8.93 21.66
C GLY A 68 40.94 7.82 20.67
N THR A 69 41.55 6.65 20.86
CA THR A 69 41.22 5.40 20.15
C THR A 69 39.81 4.93 20.50
N PRO A 70 38.96 4.56 19.52
CA PRO A 70 37.68 3.92 19.80
C PRO A 70 37.89 2.43 20.13
N THR A 71 37.55 2.05 21.36
CA THR A 71 37.42 0.66 21.79
C THR A 71 36.14 0.08 21.21
N ALA A 72 36.26 -0.96 20.38
CA ALA A 72 35.14 -1.75 19.88
C ALA A 72 34.53 -2.57 21.04
N GLY A 73 33.34 -2.18 21.48
CA GLY A 73 32.52 -2.95 22.42
C GLY A 73 31.59 -3.87 21.64
N THR A 74 31.87 -5.18 21.65
CA THR A 74 30.95 -6.21 21.18
C THR A 74 29.79 -6.33 22.17
N THR A 75 28.63 -5.77 21.82
CA THR A 75 27.39 -5.94 22.60
C THR A 75 26.72 -7.25 22.17
N THR A 76 26.90 -8.30 22.96
CA THR A 76 26.15 -9.55 22.84
C THR A 76 24.72 -9.29 23.29
N ALA A 77 23.76 -9.35 22.36
CA ALA A 77 22.34 -9.25 22.68
C ALA A 77 21.90 -10.49 23.49
N PRO A 78 21.15 -10.34 24.59
CA PRO A 78 20.53 -11.48 25.27
C PRO A 78 19.38 -12.02 24.41
N ASP A 79 19.65 -13.15 23.78
CA ASP A 79 18.66 -13.98 23.10
C ASP A 79 17.96 -14.85 24.15
N SER A 80 16.79 -14.42 24.60
CA SER A 80 15.86 -15.22 25.43
C SER A 80 14.51 -14.51 25.52
N ALA A 81 13.70 -14.64 24.46
CA ALA A 81 12.26 -14.45 24.60
C ALA A 81 11.65 -15.71 25.24
N PRO A 82 10.71 -15.58 26.18
CA PRO A 82 10.07 -16.73 26.82
C PRO A 82 9.18 -17.47 25.80
N ALA A 83 9.36 -18.79 25.71
CA ALA A 83 8.47 -19.67 24.97
C ALA A 83 7.08 -19.61 25.62
N THR A 84 6.16 -18.87 25.00
CA THR A 84 4.74 -18.93 25.31
C THR A 84 4.23 -20.30 24.90
N ASN A 85 3.51 -20.97 25.81
CA ASN A 85 2.81 -22.23 25.54
C ASN A 85 1.79 -22.02 24.41
N THR A 86 2.21 -22.32 23.18
CA THR A 86 1.38 -22.34 21.98
C THR A 86 0.29 -23.40 22.15
N VAL A 87 -0.97 -22.99 22.03
CA VAL A 87 -2.09 -23.93 21.89
C VAL A 87 -2.01 -24.48 20.46
N PRO A 88 -1.85 -25.80 20.26
CA PRO A 88 -1.78 -26.38 18.92
C PRO A 88 -3.04 -26.00 18.11
N GLY A 89 -2.84 -25.48 16.90
CA GLY A 89 -3.92 -25.18 15.94
C GLY A 89 -4.35 -23.71 15.82
N THR A 90 -3.88 -22.80 16.69
CA THR A 90 -4.20 -21.37 16.55
C THR A 90 -3.55 -20.74 15.31
N GLY A 91 -2.34 -21.15 14.95
CA GLY A 91 -1.61 -20.64 13.78
C GLY A 91 -2.34 -20.88 12.47
N ILE A 92 -2.88 -22.09 12.24
CA ILE A 92 -3.58 -22.45 11.00
C ILE A 92 -4.86 -21.64 10.82
N THR A 93 -5.68 -21.55 11.87
CA THR A 93 -6.92 -20.77 11.82
C THR A 93 -6.64 -19.29 11.53
N SER A 94 -5.57 -18.75 12.14
CA SER A 94 -5.14 -17.38 11.91
C SER A 94 -4.63 -17.15 10.48
N LEU A 95 -3.91 -18.14 9.93
CA LEU A 95 -3.45 -18.12 8.55
C LEU A 95 -4.63 -18.13 7.57
N LEU A 96 -5.65 -18.95 7.79
CA LEU A 96 -6.82 -19.04 6.90
C LEU A 96 -7.67 -17.77 6.94
N ASP A 97 -7.89 -17.19 8.13
CA ASP A 97 -8.58 -15.90 8.28
C ASP A 97 -7.82 -14.77 7.58
N TRP A 98 -6.50 -14.73 7.77
CA TRP A 98 -5.64 -13.78 7.06
C TRP A 98 -5.67 -13.99 5.53
N ALA A 99 -5.64 -15.24 5.07
CA ALA A 99 -5.62 -15.58 3.65
C ALA A 99 -6.89 -15.10 2.93
N ASP A 100 -8.06 -15.24 3.55
CA ASP A 100 -9.35 -14.77 3.00
C ASP A 100 -9.37 -13.25 2.78
N GLY A 101 -8.77 -12.50 3.71
CA GLY A 101 -8.71 -11.04 3.64
C GLY A 101 -7.60 -10.48 2.74
N GLU A 102 -6.42 -11.11 2.75
CA GLU A 102 -5.18 -10.48 2.26
C GLU A 102 -4.67 -11.06 0.93
N LEU A 103 -5.14 -12.23 0.50
CA LEU A 103 -4.72 -12.86 -0.76
C LEU A 103 -5.70 -12.57 -1.90
N PRO A 104 -5.22 -12.34 -3.13
CA PRO A 104 -6.08 -12.26 -4.32
C PRO A 104 -6.96 -13.51 -4.49
N PRO A 105 -8.18 -13.37 -5.05
CA PRO A 105 -8.99 -14.53 -5.43
C PRO A 105 -8.22 -15.45 -6.38
N GLY A 106 -8.34 -16.76 -6.18
CA GLY A 106 -7.63 -17.76 -6.98
C GLY A 106 -6.18 -17.99 -6.58
N THR A 107 -5.70 -17.37 -5.50
CA THR A 107 -4.41 -17.71 -4.89
C THR A 107 -4.43 -19.14 -4.36
N GLN A 108 -3.35 -19.88 -4.58
CA GLN A 108 -3.14 -21.22 -4.08
C GLN A 108 -2.03 -21.25 -3.04
N LEU A 109 -2.18 -22.11 -2.05
CA LEU A 109 -1.23 -22.40 -0.99
C LEU A 109 -0.64 -23.79 -1.21
N ARG A 110 0.63 -23.82 -1.58
CA ARG A 110 1.44 -25.04 -1.60
C ARG A 110 1.95 -25.30 -0.18
N ALA A 111 1.29 -26.20 0.53
CA ALA A 111 1.74 -26.64 1.85
C ALA A 111 2.84 -27.71 1.74
N GLU A 112 3.86 -27.58 2.58
CA GLU A 112 4.97 -28.54 2.70
C GLU A 112 4.74 -29.52 3.86
N GLY A 113 5.27 -30.74 3.74
CA GLY A 113 5.16 -31.77 4.78
C GLY A 113 3.71 -32.10 5.14
N ASP A 114 3.44 -32.23 6.44
CA ASP A 114 2.12 -32.56 6.99
C ASP A 114 1.17 -31.34 7.07
N VAL A 115 1.67 -30.13 6.77
CA VAL A 115 0.90 -28.87 6.87
C VAL A 115 -0.34 -28.89 5.98
N ARG A 116 -0.30 -29.62 4.85
CA ARG A 116 -1.45 -29.76 3.95
C ARG A 116 -2.63 -30.41 4.67
N ASP A 117 -2.39 -31.53 5.32
CA ASP A 117 -3.45 -32.30 5.99
C ASP A 117 -4.00 -31.49 7.16
N ASP A 118 -3.15 -30.74 7.87
CA ASP A 118 -3.57 -29.85 8.94
C ASP A 118 -4.43 -28.67 8.43
N LEU A 119 -4.08 -28.08 7.29
CA LEU A 119 -4.89 -27.02 6.65
C LEU A 119 -6.27 -27.56 6.26
N LEU A 120 -6.34 -28.72 5.62
CA LEU A 120 -7.60 -29.36 5.24
C LEU A 120 -8.43 -29.74 6.47
N ALA A 121 -7.80 -30.26 7.53
CA ALA A 121 -8.47 -30.57 8.80
C ALA A 121 -9.03 -29.32 9.49
N ALA A 122 -8.38 -28.17 9.34
CA ALA A 122 -8.86 -26.87 9.82
C ALA A 122 -9.94 -26.23 8.95
N GLY A 123 -10.33 -26.87 7.84
CA GLY A 123 -11.40 -26.40 6.95
C GLY A 123 -10.92 -25.52 5.81
N ALA A 124 -9.63 -25.56 5.45
CA ALA A 124 -9.14 -24.91 4.24
C ALA A 124 -9.86 -25.47 2.99
N PRO A 125 -10.34 -24.63 2.07
CA PRO A 125 -10.90 -25.08 0.81
C PRO A 125 -9.90 -25.88 -0.03
N ASP A 126 -10.36 -26.94 -0.71
CA ASP A 126 -9.50 -27.79 -1.56
C ASP A 126 -8.81 -27.02 -2.69
N ASP A 127 -9.47 -26.00 -3.23
CA ASP A 127 -8.94 -25.12 -4.27
C ASP A 127 -7.86 -24.16 -3.75
N LEU A 128 -7.95 -23.77 -2.48
CA LEU A 128 -6.90 -23.01 -1.80
C LEU A 128 -5.65 -23.86 -1.58
N VAL A 129 -5.78 -25.15 -1.22
CA VAL A 129 -4.63 -26.05 -0.93
C VAL A 129 -4.33 -27.01 -2.09
N ALA A 130 -4.58 -26.56 -3.32
CA ALA A 130 -4.40 -27.36 -4.51
C ALA A 130 -2.91 -27.66 -4.80
N THR A 131 -2.62 -28.86 -5.30
CA THR A 131 -1.28 -29.27 -5.77
C THR A 131 -1.03 -28.99 -7.24
N ASP A 132 -2.10 -28.72 -7.99
CA ASP A 132 -2.00 -28.44 -9.42
C ASP A 132 -1.36 -27.08 -9.66
N ARG A 133 -0.69 -26.93 -10.80
CA ARG A 133 -0.13 -25.64 -11.19
C ARG A 133 -1.31 -24.69 -11.50
N PRO A 134 -1.28 -23.42 -11.09
CA PRO A 134 -2.29 -22.47 -11.50
C PRO A 134 -2.36 -22.43 -13.02
N THR A 135 -3.58 -22.44 -13.54
CA THR A 135 -3.84 -22.45 -14.98
C THR A 135 -4.10 -21.06 -15.54
N GLY A 136 -4.19 -20.04 -14.69
CA GLY A 136 -4.44 -18.65 -15.08
C GLY A 136 -3.17 -17.79 -15.09
N PRO A 137 -3.11 -16.74 -15.94
CA PRO A 137 -1.99 -15.80 -15.98
C PRO A 137 -1.78 -15.03 -14.66
N ASP A 138 -2.84 -14.91 -13.86
CA ASP A 138 -2.83 -14.23 -12.55
C ASP A 138 -2.78 -15.21 -11.36
N GLY A 139 -2.49 -16.48 -11.63
CA GLY A 139 -2.48 -17.52 -10.61
C GLY A 139 -1.28 -17.39 -9.67
N LEU A 140 -1.50 -16.81 -8.49
CA LEU A 140 -0.51 -16.72 -7.42
C LEU A 140 -0.38 -18.05 -6.67
N VAL A 141 0.84 -18.55 -6.49
CA VAL A 141 1.14 -19.70 -5.61
C VAL A 141 2.07 -19.24 -4.52
N LEU A 142 1.62 -19.39 -3.27
CA LEU A 142 2.44 -19.17 -2.09
C LEU A 142 2.78 -20.50 -1.43
N THR A 143 3.91 -20.58 -0.75
CA THR A 143 4.34 -21.76 -0.02
C THR A 143 4.06 -21.59 1.48
N VAL A 144 3.43 -22.57 2.10
CA VAL A 144 3.27 -22.65 3.56
C VAL A 144 4.21 -23.73 4.11
N SER A 145 5.11 -23.34 5.01
CA SER A 145 6.08 -24.24 5.64
C SER A 145 6.09 -24.09 7.16
N ASP A 146 6.64 -25.08 7.85
CA ASP A 146 6.92 -25.03 9.28
C ASP A 146 8.23 -24.29 9.56
N GLY A 147 8.10 -23.00 9.89
CA GLY A 147 9.15 -22.22 10.55
C GLY A 147 10.01 -21.33 9.65
N SER A 148 10.56 -21.82 8.53
CA SER A 148 11.45 -21.01 7.68
C SER A 148 11.05 -20.95 6.22
N ALA A 149 11.28 -19.79 5.59
CA ALA A 149 11.09 -19.62 4.15
C ALA A 149 12.23 -20.31 3.38
N GLY A 150 11.87 -20.92 2.25
CA GLY A 150 12.83 -21.49 1.32
C GLY A 150 13.80 -20.43 0.75
N PRO A 151 14.97 -20.85 0.22
CA PRO A 151 15.96 -19.95 -0.34
C PRO A 151 15.37 -19.08 -1.46
N GLY A 152 15.61 -17.77 -1.40
CA GLY A 152 15.15 -16.81 -2.42
C GLY A 152 13.67 -16.42 -2.34
N GLY A 153 12.89 -17.06 -1.46
CA GLY A 153 11.50 -16.67 -1.19
C GLY A 153 11.41 -15.44 -0.30
N ARG A 154 10.32 -14.67 -0.44
CA ARG A 154 9.97 -13.57 0.47
C ARG A 154 8.95 -14.08 1.48
N VAL A 155 9.20 -13.86 2.77
CA VAL A 155 8.18 -14.09 3.80
C VAL A 155 7.07 -13.05 3.61
N VAL A 156 5.84 -13.54 3.44
CA VAL A 156 4.64 -12.72 3.29
C VAL A 156 3.95 -12.58 4.64
N ALA A 157 3.90 -13.65 5.43
CA ALA A 157 3.33 -13.64 6.76
C ALA A 157 3.84 -14.79 7.64
N ARG A 158 3.69 -14.64 8.96
CA ARG A 158 4.03 -15.65 9.98
C ARG A 158 2.88 -15.88 10.95
N PHE A 159 2.59 -17.14 11.24
CA PHE A 159 1.52 -17.54 12.15
C PHE A 159 1.99 -18.71 13.02
N ASP A 160 2.45 -18.43 14.24
CA ASP A 160 2.67 -19.44 15.29
C ASP A 160 3.29 -20.76 14.79
N GLY A 161 4.52 -20.67 14.30
CA GLY A 161 5.27 -21.79 13.72
C GLY A 161 5.10 -21.96 12.21
N LEU A 162 4.09 -21.35 11.59
CA LEU A 162 3.90 -21.36 10.14
C LEU A 162 4.51 -20.13 9.47
N VAL A 163 5.08 -20.33 8.30
CA VAL A 163 5.56 -19.28 7.41
C VAL A 163 4.85 -19.39 6.08
N LEU A 164 4.20 -18.31 5.69
CA LEU A 164 3.71 -18.11 4.34
C LEU A 164 4.76 -17.33 3.55
N SER A 165 5.25 -17.89 2.46
CA SER A 165 6.27 -17.28 1.62
C SER A 165 5.86 -17.25 0.16
N ASP A 166 6.26 -16.19 -0.54
CA ASP A 166 6.23 -16.14 -1.99
C ASP A 166 7.55 -16.74 -2.51
N PRO A 167 7.50 -17.86 -3.27
CA PRO A 167 8.70 -18.48 -3.83
C PRO A 167 9.29 -17.72 -5.01
N SER A 168 8.61 -16.73 -5.57
CA SER A 168 9.06 -15.95 -6.73
C SER A 168 8.65 -14.48 -6.62
N PRO A 169 9.11 -13.78 -5.55
CA PRO A 169 8.74 -12.40 -5.34
C PRO A 169 9.38 -11.51 -6.41
N GLY A 170 8.64 -10.51 -6.86
CA GLY A 170 9.19 -9.41 -7.64
C GLY A 170 10.33 -8.75 -6.87
N THR A 171 11.47 -8.56 -7.54
CA THR A 171 12.61 -7.85 -6.97
C THR A 171 12.59 -6.42 -7.47
N PRO A 172 12.32 -5.42 -6.61
CA PRO A 172 12.33 -4.03 -7.02
C PRO A 172 13.70 -3.66 -7.60
N THR A 173 13.71 -2.99 -8.76
CA THR A 173 14.94 -2.43 -9.31
C THR A 173 15.39 -1.22 -8.50
N VAL A 174 16.62 -0.73 -8.74
CA VAL A 174 17.10 0.49 -8.10
C VAL A 174 16.19 1.68 -8.43
N GLU A 175 15.75 1.79 -9.69
CA GLU A 175 14.86 2.83 -10.17
C GLU A 175 13.48 2.76 -9.49
N HIS A 176 12.95 1.56 -9.24
CA HIS A 176 11.71 1.39 -8.48
C HIS A 176 11.86 1.90 -7.05
N LEU A 177 12.95 1.57 -6.37
CA LEU A 177 13.23 2.04 -5.01
C LEU A 177 13.43 3.56 -4.95
N GLU A 178 14.15 4.13 -5.91
CA GLU A 178 14.33 5.58 -6.03
C GLU A 178 12.99 6.30 -6.27
N ARG A 179 12.15 5.76 -7.16
CA ARG A 179 10.81 6.31 -7.41
C ARG A 179 9.95 6.32 -6.16
N ARG A 180 9.95 5.22 -5.39
CA ARG A 180 9.20 5.15 -4.12
C ARG A 180 9.68 6.21 -3.13
N ARG A 181 11.00 6.34 -2.94
CA ARG A 181 11.57 7.36 -2.04
C ARG A 181 11.20 8.77 -2.48
N ALA A 182 11.34 9.08 -3.77
CA ALA A 182 11.01 10.38 -4.32
C ALA A 182 9.52 10.74 -4.12
N LEU A 183 8.60 9.78 -4.33
CA LEU A 183 7.17 10.00 -4.09
C LEU A 183 6.86 10.24 -2.60
N ALA A 184 7.43 9.40 -1.72
CA ALA A 184 7.21 9.54 -0.29
C ALA A 184 7.77 10.86 0.26
N GLU A 185 8.96 11.26 -0.19
CA GLU A 185 9.57 12.56 0.14
C GLU A 185 8.72 13.72 -0.37
N ALA A 186 8.24 13.67 -1.62
CA ALA A 186 7.36 14.69 -2.18
C ALA A 186 6.03 14.81 -1.40
N MET A 187 5.46 13.70 -0.96
CA MET A 187 4.27 13.71 -0.11
C MET A 187 4.53 14.36 1.24
N LEU A 188 5.64 14.01 1.91
CA LEU A 188 5.99 14.56 3.22
C LEU A 188 6.42 16.03 3.16
N ALA A 189 6.96 16.48 2.03
CA ALA A 189 7.27 17.88 1.78
C ALA A 189 6.03 18.74 1.47
N ASN A 190 4.89 18.12 1.18
CA ASN A 190 3.66 18.85 0.86
C ASN A 190 3.05 19.47 2.14
N PRO A 191 2.87 20.80 2.21
CA PRO A 191 2.35 21.46 3.41
C PRO A 191 0.89 21.12 3.76
N THR A 192 0.13 20.55 2.82
CA THR A 192 -1.24 20.08 3.08
C THR A 192 -1.30 18.59 3.44
N MET A 193 -0.15 17.90 3.48
CA MET A 193 -0.04 16.56 4.04
C MET A 193 0.01 16.62 5.57
N ARG A 194 -0.82 15.81 6.22
CA ARG A 194 -0.78 15.58 7.66
C ARG A 194 -0.56 14.10 7.91
N ALA A 195 0.48 13.78 8.66
CA ALA A 195 0.77 12.43 9.13
C ALA A 195 1.39 12.50 10.53
N PRO A 196 0.92 11.70 11.50
CA PRO A 196 1.63 11.55 12.76
C PRO A 196 3.00 10.90 12.52
N GLU A 197 3.92 11.05 13.48
CA GLU A 197 5.31 10.62 13.35
C GLU A 197 5.45 9.14 12.94
N GLN A 198 4.57 8.26 13.46
CA GLN A 198 4.57 6.84 13.11
C GLN A 198 4.23 6.61 11.62
N ALA A 199 3.21 7.28 11.10
CA ALA A 199 2.85 7.17 9.69
C ALA A 199 3.90 7.83 8.78
N ALA A 200 4.45 8.97 9.21
CA ALA A 200 5.54 9.64 8.50
C ALA A 200 6.83 8.79 8.47
N ALA A 201 7.09 7.98 9.50
CA ALA A 201 8.22 7.04 9.52
C ALA A 201 8.07 5.93 8.46
N VAL A 202 6.86 5.39 8.29
CA VAL A 202 6.56 4.40 7.23
C VAL A 202 6.74 5.00 5.83
N LEU A 203 6.29 6.24 5.63
CA LEU A 203 6.54 6.94 4.37
C LEU A 203 8.04 7.17 4.12
N ARG A 204 8.79 7.64 5.12
CA ARG A 204 10.24 7.86 5.01
C ARG A 204 11.04 6.59 4.69
N SER A 205 10.61 5.42 5.18
CA SER A 205 11.27 4.15 4.82
C SER A 205 11.01 3.74 3.37
N ALA A 206 10.01 4.34 2.72
CA ALA A 206 9.51 3.99 1.39
C ALA A 206 9.08 2.50 1.27
N ASP A 207 8.80 1.85 2.41
CA ASP A 207 8.35 0.46 2.49
C ASP A 207 6.81 0.39 2.43
N VAL A 208 6.26 0.92 1.33
CA VAL A 208 4.82 0.95 1.03
C VAL A 208 4.60 0.32 -0.34
N ASP A 209 3.49 -0.41 -0.51
CA ASP A 209 3.08 -0.95 -1.81
C ASP A 209 3.02 0.19 -2.85
N MET A 210 3.65 -0.02 -4.01
CA MET A 210 3.78 1.04 -5.02
C MET A 210 2.43 1.51 -5.58
N ARG A 211 1.41 0.64 -5.64
CA ARG A 211 0.05 1.00 -6.06
C ARG A 211 -0.57 1.95 -5.05
N LEU A 212 -0.46 1.61 -3.77
CA LEU A 212 -0.91 2.45 -2.67
C LEU A 212 -0.16 3.79 -2.64
N LEU A 213 1.17 3.77 -2.71
CA LEU A 213 1.98 4.99 -2.68
C LEU A 213 1.65 5.92 -3.87
N SER A 214 1.46 5.36 -5.06
CA SER A 214 1.05 6.15 -6.25
C SER A 214 -0.32 6.79 -6.06
N LEU A 215 -1.31 6.04 -5.55
CA LEU A 215 -2.65 6.55 -5.25
C LEU A 215 -2.58 7.71 -4.25
N LEU A 216 -1.84 7.52 -3.16
CA LEU A 216 -1.69 8.55 -2.12
C LEU A 216 -0.98 9.79 -2.65
N ALA A 217 0.08 9.63 -3.45
CA ALA A 217 0.77 10.76 -4.07
C ALA A 217 -0.17 11.60 -4.94
N VAL A 218 -1.06 10.96 -5.71
CA VAL A 218 -2.08 11.66 -6.52
C VAL A 218 -3.06 12.41 -5.64
N LEU A 219 -3.57 11.81 -4.56
CA LEU A 219 -4.48 12.47 -3.61
C LEU A 219 -3.80 13.67 -2.93
N THR A 220 -2.59 13.47 -2.41
CA THR A 220 -1.79 14.52 -1.77
C THR A 220 -1.52 15.69 -2.72
N ALA A 221 -1.19 15.42 -3.99
CA ALA A 221 -0.93 16.46 -4.98
C ALA A 221 -2.19 17.26 -5.37
N ARG A 222 -3.37 16.63 -5.35
CA ARG A 222 -4.63 17.25 -5.78
C ARG A 222 -5.31 18.07 -4.69
N GLU A 223 -5.46 17.49 -3.51
CA GLU A 223 -6.31 18.06 -2.45
C GLU A 223 -5.53 18.27 -1.14
N GLY A 224 -4.37 17.62 -0.97
CA GLY A 224 -3.79 17.36 0.34
C GLY A 224 -4.43 16.12 0.99
N LEU A 225 -3.78 15.59 2.03
CA LEU A 225 -4.17 14.30 2.59
C LEU A 225 -3.86 14.23 4.08
N GLY A 226 -4.79 13.70 4.86
CA GLY A 226 -4.56 13.26 6.22
C GLY A 226 -4.40 11.74 6.26
N VAL A 227 -3.24 11.26 6.71
CA VAL A 227 -2.96 9.84 6.92
C VAL A 227 -2.82 9.61 8.42
N ALA A 228 -3.75 8.85 9.00
CA ALA A 228 -3.74 8.53 10.41
C ALA A 228 -2.74 7.40 10.72
N ALA A 229 -2.73 6.34 9.92
CA ALA A 229 -1.89 5.17 10.16
C ALA A 229 -1.68 4.31 8.91
N PHE A 230 -0.68 3.44 8.96
CA PHE A 230 -0.50 2.30 8.05
C PHE A 230 -0.72 1.00 8.84
N PRO A 231 -1.97 0.62 9.14
CA PRO A 231 -2.23 -0.59 9.90
C PRO A 231 -1.76 -1.81 9.10
N ARG A 232 -1.33 -2.84 9.82
CA ARG A 232 -0.86 -4.09 9.23
C ARG A 232 -1.65 -5.25 9.83
N ALA A 233 -2.12 -6.16 8.97
CA ALA A 233 -2.75 -7.39 9.42
C ALA A 233 -1.79 -8.19 10.32
N ALA A 234 -2.34 -8.86 11.33
CA ALA A 234 -1.54 -9.67 12.25
C ALA A 234 -0.74 -10.72 11.46
N GLY A 235 0.55 -10.85 11.78
CA GLY A 235 1.46 -11.79 11.13
C GLY A 235 1.99 -11.33 9.76
N ALA A 236 1.44 -10.30 9.12
CA ALA A 236 1.93 -9.86 7.81
C ALA A 236 3.35 -9.26 7.88
N GLU A 237 4.10 -9.44 6.80
CA GLU A 237 5.44 -8.90 6.58
C GLU A 237 5.53 -8.16 5.23
N GLY A 238 6.61 -7.40 5.04
CA GLY A 238 6.86 -6.63 3.82
C GLY A 238 6.17 -5.26 3.77
N PRO A 239 6.07 -4.64 2.58
CA PRO A 239 5.58 -3.27 2.42
C PRO A 239 4.19 -3.05 3.00
N ALA A 240 3.91 -1.87 3.54
CA ALA A 240 2.57 -1.50 3.97
C ALA A 240 1.60 -1.49 2.78
N ARG A 241 0.49 -2.24 2.89
CA ARG A 241 -0.55 -2.37 1.85
C ARG A 241 -1.88 -1.73 2.24
N THR A 242 -1.98 -1.26 3.49
CA THR A 242 -3.19 -0.68 4.05
C THR A 242 -2.87 0.68 4.64
N VAL A 243 -3.76 1.65 4.43
CA VAL A 243 -3.66 2.99 5.01
C VAL A 243 -5.03 3.39 5.56
N LEU A 244 -5.01 4.06 6.72
CA LEU A 244 -6.16 4.74 7.27
C LEU A 244 -6.05 6.23 6.96
N LEU A 245 -6.99 6.75 6.18
CA LEU A 245 -7.12 8.16 5.87
C LEU A 245 -8.10 8.80 6.84
N ASP A 246 -7.72 9.90 7.48
CA ASP A 246 -8.59 10.65 8.40
C ASP A 246 -9.08 11.97 7.79
N ALA A 247 -8.49 12.42 6.67
CA ALA A 247 -8.94 13.60 5.94
C ALA A 247 -8.50 13.63 4.47
N VAL A 248 -9.24 14.39 3.65
CA VAL A 248 -8.84 14.81 2.30
C VAL A 248 -8.83 16.34 2.27
N GLY A 249 -7.67 16.92 2.00
CA GLY A 249 -7.38 18.32 2.26
C GLY A 249 -7.64 18.71 3.71
N SER A 250 -8.56 19.65 3.91
CA SER A 250 -8.99 20.10 5.25
C SER A 250 -10.26 19.41 5.76
N ALA A 251 -10.93 18.60 4.93
CA ALA A 251 -12.19 17.95 5.30
C ALA A 251 -11.92 16.57 5.91
N PRO A 252 -12.50 16.25 7.09
CA PRO A 252 -12.40 14.91 7.66
C PRO A 252 -13.12 13.89 6.77
N VAL A 253 -12.64 12.65 6.80
CA VAL A 253 -13.32 11.51 6.19
C VAL A 253 -13.57 10.45 7.28
N GLY A 254 -14.55 9.58 7.06
CA GLY A 254 -15.09 8.66 8.06
C GLY A 254 -16.62 8.55 7.99
N ALA A 255 -17.20 7.79 8.91
CA ALA A 255 -18.64 7.60 9.02
C ALA A 255 -19.37 8.94 9.21
N GLY A 256 -20.40 9.19 8.41
CA GLY A 256 -21.21 10.42 8.48
C GLY A 256 -20.59 11.67 7.85
N GLU A 257 -19.32 11.64 7.46
CA GLU A 257 -18.63 12.79 6.87
C GLU A 257 -18.95 12.96 5.38
N ALA A 258 -19.18 14.22 4.95
CA ALA A 258 -19.58 14.52 3.57
C ALA A 258 -18.47 14.21 2.56
N ALA A 259 -17.20 14.50 2.91
CA ALA A 259 -16.05 14.25 2.05
C ALA A 259 -15.81 12.76 1.79
N THR A 260 -16.31 11.87 2.66
CA THR A 260 -16.22 10.42 2.48
C THR A 260 -16.91 9.96 1.20
N ALA A 261 -18.08 10.53 0.86
CA ALA A 261 -18.81 10.14 -0.34
C ALA A 261 -18.05 10.53 -1.63
N GLU A 262 -17.43 11.71 -1.62
CA GLU A 262 -16.62 12.21 -2.74
C GLU A 262 -15.35 11.37 -2.91
N LEU A 263 -14.64 11.10 -1.81
CA LEU A 263 -13.47 10.24 -1.81
C LEU A 263 -13.80 8.84 -2.35
N ARG A 264 -14.88 8.22 -1.86
CA ARG A 264 -15.33 6.91 -2.34
C ARG A 264 -15.65 6.90 -3.83
N THR A 265 -16.40 7.90 -4.29
CA THR A 265 -16.72 8.04 -5.72
C THR A 265 -15.45 8.13 -6.57
N TRP A 266 -14.43 8.85 -6.07
CA TRP A 266 -13.14 8.95 -6.77
C TRP A 266 -12.35 7.63 -6.73
N LEU A 267 -12.35 6.90 -5.61
CA LEU A 267 -11.68 5.60 -5.46
C LEU A 267 -12.32 4.53 -6.34
N GLU A 268 -13.65 4.48 -6.40
CA GLU A 268 -14.42 3.56 -7.25
C GLU A 268 -14.20 3.83 -8.75
N ALA A 269 -13.76 5.04 -9.12
CA ALA A 269 -13.44 5.40 -10.50
C ALA A 269 -11.99 5.04 -10.91
N GLN A 270 -11.17 4.53 -9.99
CA GLN A 270 -9.82 4.08 -10.33
C GLN A 270 -9.87 2.81 -11.18
N LEU A 271 -8.90 2.68 -12.09
CA LEU A 271 -8.71 1.49 -12.90
C LEU A 271 -7.55 0.65 -12.34
N PRO A 272 -7.52 -0.67 -12.56
CA PRO A 272 -6.34 -1.48 -12.27
C PRO A 272 -5.07 -0.88 -12.90
N PRO A 273 -3.92 -0.93 -12.21
CA PRO A 273 -3.67 -1.54 -10.89
C PRO A 273 -3.91 -0.58 -9.70
N PHE A 274 -4.47 0.62 -9.93
CA PHE A 274 -4.63 1.65 -8.91
C PHE A 274 -5.99 1.63 -8.19
N ALA A 275 -6.87 0.70 -8.56
CA ALA A 275 -8.11 0.46 -7.82
C ALA A 275 -7.78 -0.32 -6.53
N PRO A 276 -8.09 0.21 -5.33
CA PRO A 276 -7.94 -0.54 -4.09
C PRO A 276 -8.83 -1.79 -4.08
N ASP A 277 -8.35 -2.87 -3.48
CA ASP A 277 -9.12 -4.12 -3.36
C ASP A 277 -10.24 -4.00 -2.32
N ARG A 278 -10.03 -3.18 -1.28
CA ARG A 278 -11.05 -2.90 -0.25
C ARG A 278 -10.99 -1.43 0.15
N VAL A 279 -12.19 -0.87 0.30
CA VAL A 279 -12.43 0.48 0.84
C VAL A 279 -13.47 0.34 1.94
N GLU A 280 -13.07 0.58 3.18
CA GLU A 280 -13.93 0.48 4.35
C GLU A 280 -14.05 1.83 5.05
N VAL A 281 -15.27 2.22 5.39
CA VAL A 281 -15.54 3.45 6.14
C VAL A 281 -15.72 3.08 7.60
N THR A 282 -14.87 3.63 8.46
CA THR A 282 -14.92 3.48 9.91
C THR A 282 -15.24 4.83 10.57
N GLU A 283 -15.42 4.84 11.89
CA GLU A 283 -15.59 6.08 12.65
C GLU A 283 -14.29 6.91 12.65
N GLU A 284 -13.12 6.26 12.58
CA GLU A 284 -11.82 6.92 12.58
C GLU A 284 -11.37 7.43 11.20
N GLY A 285 -12.01 6.97 10.12
CA GLY A 285 -11.58 7.34 8.77
C GLY A 285 -12.04 6.41 7.66
N VAL A 286 -11.30 6.44 6.56
CA VAL A 286 -11.46 5.51 5.44
C VAL A 286 -10.22 4.64 5.33
N LEU A 287 -10.40 3.34 5.55
CA LEU A 287 -9.38 2.32 5.43
C LEU A 287 -9.32 1.84 3.97
N LEU A 288 -8.16 2.01 3.34
CA LEU A 288 -7.88 1.53 1.99
C LEU A 288 -6.88 0.39 2.08
N SER A 289 -7.15 -0.75 1.42
CA SER A 289 -6.18 -1.84 1.35
C SER A 289 -6.05 -2.42 -0.05
N TYR A 290 -4.84 -2.93 -0.30
CA TYR A 290 -4.52 -3.77 -1.43
C TYR A 290 -4.19 -5.18 -0.96
N ARG A 291 -4.70 -6.19 -1.67
CA ARG A 291 -4.31 -7.58 -1.51
C ARG A 291 -2.87 -7.78 -1.98
N TYR A 292 -2.26 -8.88 -1.54
CA TYR A 292 -0.89 -9.23 -1.91
C TYR A 292 -0.68 -9.23 -3.43
N ALA A 293 0.46 -8.68 -3.85
CA ALA A 293 1.00 -8.86 -5.19
C ALA A 293 2.48 -9.19 -5.08
N SER A 294 2.95 -10.17 -5.86
CA SER A 294 4.36 -10.57 -5.87
C SER A 294 5.29 -9.45 -6.34
N ASP A 295 4.87 -8.68 -7.34
CA ASP A 295 5.62 -7.57 -7.91
C ASP A 295 4.74 -6.31 -8.09
N PRO A 296 4.45 -5.56 -7.01
CA PRO A 296 3.61 -4.36 -7.11
C PRO A 296 4.27 -3.25 -7.92
N ASP A 297 5.61 -3.22 -8.05
CA ASP A 297 6.30 -2.21 -8.86
C ASP A 297 6.12 -2.48 -10.35
N ALA A 298 6.28 -3.74 -10.79
CA ALA A 298 6.07 -4.11 -12.17
C ALA A 298 4.64 -3.80 -12.63
N LEU A 299 3.63 -4.10 -11.80
CA LEU A 299 2.23 -3.76 -12.09
C LEU A 299 2.05 -2.26 -12.40
N VAL A 300 2.65 -1.39 -11.57
CA VAL A 300 2.56 0.07 -11.77
C VAL A 300 3.38 0.52 -12.97
N ALA A 301 4.55 -0.07 -13.21
CA ALA A 301 5.41 0.25 -14.34
C ALA A 301 4.76 -0.11 -15.68
N GLU A 302 4.06 -1.24 -15.77
CA GLU A 302 3.33 -1.68 -16.97
C GLU A 302 2.10 -0.81 -17.27
N ALA A 303 1.49 -0.24 -16.23
CA ALA A 303 0.35 0.67 -16.37
C ALA A 303 0.76 2.11 -16.70
N ALA A 304 2.04 2.46 -16.55
CA ALA A 304 2.55 3.78 -16.90
C ALA A 304 2.61 3.93 -18.44
N PRO A 305 2.08 5.03 -19.00
CA PRO A 305 2.04 5.27 -20.45
C PRO A 305 3.41 5.56 -21.08
#